data_AF-A0A834KY27-F1
#
_entry.id   AF-A0A834KY27-F1
#
_cell.length_a   1.000
_cell.length_b   1.000
_cell.length_c   1.000
_cell.angle_alpha   90.00
_cell.angle_beta   90.00
_cell.angle_gamma   90.00
#
_symmetry.space_group_name_H-M   'P 1'
#
loop_
_entity.id
_entity.type
_entity.pdbx_description
1 polymer ?
#
loop_
_entity_poly.entity_id
_entity_poly.type
_entity_poly.pdbx_seq_one_letter_code
_entity_poly.pdbx_strand_id
1 'polypeptide(L)'
;MNSTEESKKLNEIDFFARSSLSRKRTIQNEAVSDLKKYCKVLDAAMMKYHKERMATVNKIIKKLWKAIYIGNDTSSIEIRTNDTAGTASGRRSYNYKLVQIKNGREMDMRGRCSAGQKVLASIIIRLALAETFCKDCGVLALDEPTTNLDEENMNSLADALNMIIKMRSRYQKNFQLIVISHDEKFLVKLAQLNNSVGYHELYRKENGLSSIRFRTMGTDPFHEPDPKEELLLSDVEEDGRNDNSQQIQSKKRTHDNGKKDDDNHNRPAKKRFVCNF
;
A
#
# COMPACT_ATOMS: atom_id res chain seq x y z
N MET A 1 77.55 -13.94 -34.51
CA MET A 1 76.32 -14.70 -34.83
C MET A 1 75.17 -14.42 -33.85
N ASN A 2 75.41 -14.12 -32.56
CA ASN A 2 74.34 -13.88 -31.56
C ASN A 2 73.46 -12.63 -31.76
N SER A 3 74.01 -11.52 -32.28
CA SER A 3 73.27 -10.24 -32.37
C SER A 3 72.06 -10.29 -33.32
N THR A 4 72.15 -11.04 -34.41
CA THR A 4 71.07 -11.18 -35.40
C THR A 4 69.93 -12.07 -34.89
N GLU A 5 70.24 -12.99 -33.98
CA GLU A 5 69.30 -13.94 -33.41
C GLU A 5 68.52 -13.35 -32.22
N GLU A 6 69.20 -12.54 -31.40
CA GLU A 6 68.56 -11.71 -30.38
C GLU A 6 67.63 -10.66 -30.99
N SER A 7 68.06 -9.99 -32.07
CA SER A 7 67.22 -9.00 -32.74
C SER A 7 65.98 -9.62 -33.40
N LYS A 8 66.05 -10.88 -33.84
CA LYS A 8 64.89 -11.63 -34.33
C LYS A 8 63.92 -11.98 -33.19
N LYS A 9 64.43 -12.46 -32.05
CA LYS A 9 63.61 -12.75 -30.85
C LYS A 9 62.90 -11.50 -30.33
N LEU A 10 63.58 -10.35 -30.30
CA LEU A 10 62.98 -9.09 -29.86
C LEU A 10 61.81 -8.66 -30.76
N ASN A 11 61.96 -8.84 -32.08
CA ASN A 11 60.91 -8.52 -33.04
C ASN A 11 59.71 -9.47 -32.94
N GLU A 12 59.93 -10.76 -32.68
CA GLU A 12 58.84 -11.71 -32.43
C GLU A 12 58.06 -11.35 -31.15
N ILE A 13 58.75 -10.96 -30.08
CA ILE A 13 58.13 -10.55 -28.82
C ILE A 13 57.30 -9.27 -29.01
N ASP A 14 57.84 -8.24 -29.70
CA ASP A 14 57.10 -7.00 -29.98
C ASP A 14 55.88 -7.27 -30.89
N PHE A 15 56.03 -8.12 -31.91
CA PHE A 15 54.92 -8.53 -32.76
C PHE A 15 53.80 -9.24 -31.98
N PHE A 16 54.16 -10.15 -31.07
CA PHE A 16 53.20 -10.86 -30.23
C PHE A 16 52.50 -9.91 -29.24
N ALA A 17 53.24 -8.99 -28.62
CA ALA A 17 52.70 -8.00 -27.70
C ALA A 17 51.71 -7.05 -28.40
N ARG A 18 52.06 -6.54 -29.60
CA ARG A 18 51.16 -5.70 -30.42
C ARG A 18 49.91 -6.45 -30.86
N SER A 19 50.05 -7.70 -31.27
CA SER A 19 48.92 -8.56 -31.64
C SER A 19 47.98 -8.82 -30.47
N SER A 20 48.52 -9.06 -29.28
CA SER A 20 47.76 -9.26 -28.04
C SER A 20 47.01 -7.99 -27.60
N LEU A 21 47.66 -6.82 -27.67
CA LEU A 21 47.04 -5.52 -27.40
C LEU A 21 45.94 -5.19 -28.40
N SER A 22 46.16 -5.44 -29.69
CA SER A 22 45.16 -5.26 -30.74
C SER A 22 43.92 -6.11 -30.48
N ARG A 23 44.11 -7.40 -30.16
CA ARG A 23 43.01 -8.31 -29.81
C ARG A 23 42.24 -7.84 -28.57
N LYS A 24 42.93 -7.42 -27.50
CA LYS A 24 42.27 -6.85 -26.30
C LYS A 24 41.44 -5.62 -26.64
N ARG A 25 41.94 -4.72 -27.49
CA ARG A 25 41.24 -3.51 -27.91
C ARG A 25 40.00 -3.83 -28.77
N THR A 26 40.08 -4.82 -29.65
CA THR A 26 38.93 -5.31 -30.42
C THR A 26 37.83 -5.84 -29.50
N ILE A 27 38.18 -6.71 -28.56
CA ILE A 27 37.23 -7.27 -27.57
C ILE A 27 36.59 -6.15 -26.74
N GLN A 28 37.37 -5.16 -26.30
CA GLN A 28 36.84 -4.00 -25.57
C GLN A 28 35.85 -3.18 -26.40
N ASN A 29 36.17 -2.92 -27.68
CA ASN A 29 35.29 -2.17 -28.57
C ASN A 29 33.98 -2.92 -28.86
N GLU A 30 34.05 -4.24 -29.03
CA GLU A 30 32.87 -5.11 -29.19
C GLU A 30 32.01 -5.09 -27.92
N ALA A 31 32.61 -5.26 -26.75
CA ALA A 31 31.90 -5.19 -25.47
C ALA A 31 31.21 -3.83 -25.26
N VAL A 32 31.88 -2.72 -25.58
CA VAL A 32 31.28 -1.37 -25.52
C VAL A 32 30.13 -1.23 -26.53
N SER A 33 30.27 -1.80 -27.74
CA SER A 33 29.22 -1.80 -28.75
C SER A 33 27.98 -2.56 -28.27
N ASP A 34 28.17 -3.73 -27.66
CA ASP A 34 27.09 -4.55 -27.16
C ASP A 34 26.40 -3.92 -25.96
N LEU A 35 27.15 -3.35 -25.00
CA LEU A 35 26.57 -2.57 -23.90
C LEU A 35 25.71 -1.41 -24.41
N LYS A 36 26.15 -0.69 -25.45
CA LYS A 36 25.34 0.37 -26.07
C LYS A 36 24.05 -0.17 -26.70
N LYS A 37 24.08 -1.36 -27.32
CA LYS A 37 22.87 -2.02 -27.84
C LYS A 37 21.93 -2.42 -26.69
N TYR A 38 22.46 -3.04 -25.64
CA TYR A 38 21.68 -3.42 -24.47
C TYR A 38 20.98 -2.23 -23.81
N CYS A 39 21.69 -1.12 -23.61
CA CYS A 39 21.09 0.10 -23.08
C CYS A 39 19.90 0.56 -23.93
N LYS A 40 20.04 0.58 -25.26
CA LYS A 40 18.95 0.98 -26.18
C LYS A 40 17.75 0.03 -26.12
N VAL A 41 18.00 -1.28 -26.11
CA VAL A 41 16.93 -2.29 -26.09
C VAL A 41 16.21 -2.28 -24.75
N LEU A 42 16.94 -2.21 -23.64
CA LEU A 42 16.35 -2.14 -22.30
C LEU A 42 15.49 -0.89 -22.16
N ASP A 43 15.98 0.24 -22.64
CA ASP A 43 15.28 1.51 -22.62
C ASP A 43 13.96 1.47 -23.43
N ALA A 44 14.00 0.87 -24.62
CA ALA A 44 12.81 0.63 -25.43
C ALA A 44 11.81 -0.33 -24.74
N ALA A 45 12.32 -1.40 -24.12
CA ALA A 45 11.51 -2.36 -23.40
C ALA A 45 10.83 -1.74 -22.17
N MET A 46 11.54 -0.89 -21.41
CA MET A 46 11.01 -0.15 -20.26
C MET A 46 9.90 0.81 -20.67
N MET A 47 10.07 1.57 -21.76
CA MET A 47 9.03 2.46 -22.29
C MET A 47 7.78 1.66 -22.69
N LYS A 48 7.96 0.56 -23.41
CA LYS A 48 6.86 -0.30 -23.84
C LYS A 48 6.11 -0.87 -22.63
N TYR A 49 6.85 -1.43 -21.67
CA TYR A 49 6.27 -1.98 -20.44
C TYR A 49 5.46 -0.94 -19.69
N HIS A 50 6.02 0.26 -19.45
CA HIS A 50 5.34 1.34 -18.75
C HIS A 50 4.03 1.73 -19.44
N LYS A 51 4.05 1.95 -20.76
CA LYS A 51 2.87 2.29 -21.57
C LYS A 51 1.78 1.22 -21.47
N GLU A 52 2.16 -0.06 -21.57
CA GLU A 52 1.23 -1.18 -21.47
C GLU A 52 0.63 -1.32 -20.07
N ARG A 53 1.44 -1.14 -19.02
CA ARG A 53 0.96 -1.16 -17.63
C ARG A 53 -0.01 -0.02 -17.36
N MET A 54 0.32 1.21 -17.79
CA MET A 54 -0.57 2.37 -17.62
C MET A 54 -1.90 2.21 -18.37
N ALA A 55 -1.89 1.67 -19.58
CA ALA A 55 -3.12 1.35 -20.30
C ALA A 55 -3.99 0.33 -19.55
N THR A 56 -3.35 -0.68 -18.92
CA THR A 56 -4.05 -1.67 -18.10
C THR A 56 -4.65 -1.04 -16.84
N VAL A 57 -3.88 -0.21 -16.12
CA VAL A 57 -4.37 0.56 -14.96
C VAL A 57 -5.59 1.40 -15.35
N ASN A 58 -5.50 2.20 -16.42
CA ASN A 58 -6.59 3.05 -16.88
C ASN A 58 -7.83 2.26 -17.29
N LYS A 59 -7.67 1.07 -17.88
CA LYS A 59 -8.79 0.17 -18.20
C LYS A 59 -9.54 -0.27 -16.94
N ILE A 60 -8.80 -0.67 -15.89
CA ILE A 60 -9.39 -1.11 -14.61
C ILE A 60 -10.04 0.08 -13.89
N ILE A 61 -9.35 1.23 -13.81
CA ILE A 61 -9.90 2.46 -13.25
C ILE A 61 -11.23 2.83 -13.91
N LYS A 62 -11.30 2.83 -15.24
CA LYS A 62 -12.52 3.16 -15.99
C LYS A 62 -13.66 2.19 -15.71
N LYS A 63 -13.35 0.89 -15.59
CA LYS A 63 -14.32 -0.16 -15.25
C LYS A 63 -14.87 0.05 -13.83
N LEU A 64 -13.98 0.24 -12.86
CA LEU A 64 -14.35 0.43 -11.45
C LEU A 64 -15.13 1.73 -11.26
N TRP A 65 -14.66 2.84 -11.82
CA TRP A 65 -15.34 4.14 -11.72
C TRP A 65 -16.78 4.06 -12.22
N LYS A 66 -17.02 3.47 -13.39
CA LYS A 66 -18.37 3.31 -13.94
C LYS A 66 -19.28 2.40 -13.11
N ALA A 67 -18.71 1.40 -12.44
CA ALA A 67 -19.48 0.47 -11.62
C ALA A 67 -19.83 1.05 -10.25
N ILE A 68 -19.05 2.02 -9.78
CA ILE A 68 -19.03 2.45 -8.39
C ILE A 68 -19.53 3.89 -8.22
N TYR A 69 -19.18 4.79 -9.13
CA TYR A 69 -19.54 6.20 -9.03
C TYR A 69 -20.99 6.39 -9.45
N ILE A 70 -21.83 6.83 -8.50
CA ILE A 70 -23.27 7.05 -8.70
C ILE A 70 -23.54 8.42 -9.35
N GLY A 71 -22.61 9.37 -9.25
CA GLY A 71 -22.80 10.73 -9.77
C GLY A 71 -22.84 10.80 -11.30
N ASN A 72 -23.66 11.71 -11.83
CA ASN A 72 -23.84 11.91 -13.28
C ASN A 72 -22.86 12.92 -13.89
N ASP A 73 -22.05 13.58 -13.08
CA ASP A 73 -21.21 14.69 -13.51
C ASP A 73 -19.85 14.25 -14.09
N THR A 74 -19.38 13.04 -13.76
CA THR A 74 -18.07 12.52 -14.20
C THR A 74 -18.20 11.12 -14.79
N SER A 75 -17.96 11.00 -16.09
CA SER A 75 -18.15 9.73 -16.83
C SER A 75 -17.03 8.72 -16.59
N SER A 76 -15.80 9.18 -16.40
CA SER A 76 -14.64 8.35 -16.07
C SER A 76 -13.46 9.20 -15.62
N ILE A 77 -12.52 8.56 -14.92
CA ILE A 77 -11.23 9.15 -14.57
C ILE A 77 -10.10 8.35 -15.23
N GLU A 78 -8.96 9.01 -15.49
CA GLU A 78 -7.82 8.41 -16.17
C GLU A 78 -6.49 9.03 -15.67
N ILE A 79 -5.43 8.22 -15.58
CA ILE A 79 -4.08 8.72 -15.33
C ILE A 79 -3.40 8.98 -16.67
N ARG A 80 -3.09 10.24 -16.94
CA ARG A 80 -2.27 10.68 -18.08
C ARG A 80 -0.81 10.65 -17.67
N THR A 81 0.03 10.15 -18.58
CA THR A 81 1.48 10.13 -18.43
C THR A 81 2.11 10.88 -19.60
N ASN A 82 2.83 11.96 -19.28
CA ASN A 82 3.61 12.69 -20.28
C ASN A 82 5.07 12.30 -20.13
N ASP A 83 5.65 11.82 -21.23
CA ASP A 83 7.07 11.55 -21.32
C ASP A 83 7.80 12.88 -21.29
N THR A 84 8.64 13.10 -20.27
CA THR A 84 9.61 14.20 -20.35
C THR A 84 10.77 13.67 -21.19
N ALA A 85 10.97 14.27 -22.37
CA ALA A 85 12.14 14.01 -23.20
C ALA A 85 13.38 14.10 -22.31
N GLY A 86 14.19 13.04 -22.30
CA GLY A 86 15.33 12.91 -21.39
C GLY A 86 16.20 14.16 -21.49
N THR A 87 16.21 14.95 -20.42
CA THR A 87 17.26 15.95 -20.22
C THR A 87 18.59 15.22 -20.27
N ALA A 88 19.65 15.92 -20.68
CA ALA A 88 21.01 15.45 -20.97
C ALA A 88 21.70 14.56 -19.90
N SER A 89 21.01 14.22 -18.80
CA SER A 89 21.44 13.43 -17.65
C SER A 89 21.12 11.92 -17.73
N GLY A 90 20.58 11.40 -18.83
CA GLY A 90 20.41 9.95 -19.05
C GLY A 90 19.31 9.25 -18.22
N ARG A 91 18.55 9.98 -17.39
CA ARG A 91 17.45 9.45 -16.58
C ARG A 91 16.10 9.93 -17.11
N ARG A 92 15.19 8.99 -17.38
CA ARG A 92 13.81 9.29 -17.78
C ARG A 92 13.00 9.85 -16.62
N SER A 93 12.18 10.84 -16.93
CA SER A 93 11.21 11.42 -16.01
C SER A 93 9.81 11.29 -16.60
N TYR A 94 8.83 10.98 -15.76
CA TYR A 94 7.42 10.87 -16.13
C TYR A 94 6.60 11.84 -15.30
N ASN A 95 5.77 12.63 -15.97
CA ASN A 95 4.79 13.47 -15.30
C ASN A 95 3.43 12.79 -15.32
N TYR A 96 2.85 12.58 -14.14
CA TYR A 96 1.56 11.95 -13.96
C TYR A 96 0.50 12.99 -13.63
N LYS A 97 -0.66 12.87 -14.27
CA LYS A 97 -1.81 13.73 -14.03
C LYS A 97 -3.09 12.90 -14.00
N LEU A 98 -3.90 13.11 -12.99
CA LEU A 98 -5.23 12.51 -12.91
C LEU A 98 -6.24 13.43 -13.60
N VAL A 99 -6.92 12.91 -14.60
CA VAL A 99 -7.95 13.64 -15.36
C VAL A 99 -9.32 12.98 -15.20
N GLN A 100 -10.36 13.80 -15.29
CA GLN A 100 -11.75 13.37 -15.35
C GLN A 100 -12.36 13.75 -16.69
N ILE A 101 -13.28 12.93 -17.18
CA ILE A 101 -14.07 13.22 -18.38
C ILE A 101 -15.46 13.65 -17.92
N LYS A 102 -15.79 14.92 -18.16
CA LYS A 102 -17.06 15.56 -17.80
C LYS A 102 -17.70 16.14 -19.05
N ASN A 103 -18.91 15.69 -19.39
CA ASN A 103 -19.63 16.09 -20.61
C ASN A 103 -18.77 15.96 -21.89
N GLY A 104 -18.01 14.87 -21.99
CA GLY A 104 -17.10 14.62 -23.12
C GLY A 104 -15.82 15.47 -23.13
N ARG A 105 -15.59 16.33 -22.14
CA ARG A 105 -14.36 17.14 -22.02
C ARG A 105 -13.42 16.59 -20.96
N GLU A 106 -12.14 16.54 -21.28
CA GLU A 106 -11.09 16.18 -20.34
C GLU A 106 -10.75 17.38 -19.45
N MET A 107 -10.70 17.15 -18.13
CA MET A 107 -10.37 18.17 -17.14
C MET A 107 -9.41 17.60 -16.09
N ASP A 108 -8.50 18.42 -15.59
CA ASP A 108 -7.66 18.05 -14.45
C ASP A 108 -8.50 17.85 -13.19
N MET A 109 -8.27 16.76 -12.45
CA MET A 109 -8.92 16.57 -11.15
C MET A 109 -8.28 17.43 -10.04
N ARG A 110 -7.03 17.84 -10.20
CA ARG A 110 -6.33 18.65 -9.20
C ARG A 110 -7.04 20.00 -9.03
N GLY A 111 -7.50 20.24 -7.80
CA GLY A 111 -8.24 21.46 -7.43
C GLY A 111 -9.66 21.56 -8.00
N ARG A 112 -10.20 20.51 -8.63
CA ARG A 112 -11.50 20.54 -9.33
C ARG A 112 -12.43 19.38 -8.97
N CYS A 113 -12.13 18.66 -7.89
CA CYS A 113 -12.92 17.53 -7.42
C CYS A 113 -13.32 17.70 -5.95
N SER A 114 -14.49 17.16 -5.59
CA SER A 114 -14.98 17.13 -4.22
C SER A 114 -14.12 16.23 -3.32
N ALA A 115 -14.31 16.32 -2.00
CA ALA A 115 -13.65 15.41 -1.06
C ALA A 115 -14.04 13.94 -1.33
N GLY A 116 -15.33 13.66 -1.55
CA GLY A 116 -15.83 12.34 -1.94
C GLY A 116 -15.19 11.77 -3.20
N GLN A 117 -15.11 12.58 -4.26
CA GLN A 117 -14.46 12.17 -5.51
C GLN A 117 -12.97 11.85 -5.30
N LYS A 118 -12.27 12.60 -4.46
CA LYS A 118 -10.84 12.34 -4.15
C LYS A 118 -10.64 11.03 -3.41
N VAL A 119 -11.46 10.77 -2.39
CA VAL A 119 -11.43 9.52 -1.62
C VAL A 119 -11.70 8.34 -2.54
N LEU A 120 -12.79 8.42 -3.32
CA LEU A 120 -13.20 7.34 -4.20
C LEU A 120 -12.15 7.07 -5.31
N ALA A 121 -11.64 8.12 -5.94
CA ALA A 121 -10.59 8.01 -6.94
C ALA A 121 -9.32 7.37 -6.34
N SER A 122 -8.93 7.76 -5.12
CA SER A 122 -7.78 7.18 -4.42
C SER A 122 -7.93 5.68 -4.20
N ILE A 123 -9.11 5.22 -3.76
CA ILE A 123 -9.39 3.80 -3.54
C ILE A 123 -9.33 3.02 -4.86
N ILE A 124 -10.02 3.53 -5.90
CA ILE A 124 -10.05 2.91 -7.22
C ILE A 124 -8.65 2.80 -7.84
N ILE A 125 -7.84 3.87 -7.73
CA ILE A 125 -6.46 3.87 -8.24
C ILE A 125 -5.62 2.83 -7.49
N ARG A 126 -5.71 2.76 -6.16
CA ARG A 126 -4.97 1.75 -5.38
C ARG A 126 -5.35 0.32 -5.78
N LEU A 127 -6.64 0.06 -5.98
CA LEU A 127 -7.13 -1.24 -6.46
C LEU A 127 -6.59 -1.59 -7.84
N ALA A 128 -6.64 -0.64 -8.78
CA ALA A 128 -6.16 -0.84 -10.14
C ALA A 128 -4.64 -1.07 -10.20
N LEU A 129 -3.88 -0.36 -9.37
CA LEU A 129 -2.44 -0.56 -9.23
C LEU A 129 -2.14 -1.94 -8.64
N ALA A 130 -2.81 -2.33 -7.56
CA ALA A 130 -2.63 -3.65 -6.95
C ALA A 130 -2.93 -4.77 -7.95
N GLU A 131 -4.00 -4.65 -8.73
CA GLU A 131 -4.37 -5.65 -9.75
C GLU A 131 -3.40 -5.71 -10.93
N THR A 132 -2.78 -4.58 -11.29
CA THR A 132 -1.86 -4.51 -12.44
C THR A 132 -0.44 -4.94 -12.09
N PHE A 133 0.03 -4.59 -10.89
CA PHE A 133 1.43 -4.72 -10.49
C PHE A 133 1.68 -5.83 -9.47
N CYS A 134 0.70 -6.19 -8.64
CA CYS A 134 0.87 -7.24 -7.65
C CYS A 134 0.21 -8.53 -8.13
N LYS A 135 1.01 -9.59 -8.27
CA LYS A 135 0.46 -10.95 -8.39
C LYS A 135 -0.04 -11.36 -7.01
N ASP A 136 -1.28 -11.83 -6.94
CA ASP A 136 -1.87 -12.44 -5.74
C ASP A 136 -1.96 -11.52 -4.50
N CYS A 137 -2.01 -10.19 -4.67
CA CYS A 137 -2.30 -9.29 -3.56
C CYS A 137 -3.79 -9.35 -3.20
N GLY A 138 -4.09 -10.12 -2.16
CA GLY A 138 -5.43 -10.29 -1.61
C GLY A 138 -5.82 -9.25 -0.57
N VAL A 139 -4.92 -8.40 -0.07
CA VAL A 139 -5.21 -7.51 1.07
C VAL A 139 -5.37 -6.06 0.62
N LEU A 140 -6.45 -5.41 1.05
CA LEU A 140 -6.63 -3.95 0.94
C LEU A 140 -6.89 -3.36 2.32
N ALA A 141 -6.09 -2.39 2.74
CA ALA A 141 -6.32 -1.63 3.97
C ALA A 141 -6.75 -0.18 3.68
N LEU A 142 -7.81 0.26 4.35
CA LEU A 142 -8.38 1.61 4.25
C LEU A 142 -8.37 2.26 5.62
N ASP A 143 -7.53 3.27 5.82
CA ASP A 143 -7.48 4.05 7.05
C ASP A 143 -8.31 5.32 6.93
N GLU A 144 -9.34 5.45 7.78
CA GLU A 144 -10.30 6.55 7.86
C GLU A 144 -10.85 7.00 6.50
N PRO A 145 -11.46 6.09 5.70
CA PRO A 145 -11.88 6.40 4.34
C PRO A 145 -13.07 7.36 4.29
N THR A 146 -13.75 7.62 5.41
CA THR A 146 -14.89 8.55 5.50
C THR A 146 -14.48 10.00 5.79
N THR A 147 -13.19 10.30 5.86
CA THR A 147 -12.69 11.65 6.17
C THR A 147 -13.25 12.70 5.19
N ASN A 148 -13.96 13.70 5.72
CA ASN A 148 -14.60 14.79 4.97
C ASN A 148 -15.71 14.33 4.00
N LEU A 149 -16.38 13.20 4.27
CA LEU A 149 -17.57 12.77 3.54
C LEU A 149 -18.84 13.14 4.32
N ASP A 150 -19.88 13.52 3.59
CA ASP A 150 -21.24 13.55 4.13
C ASP A 150 -21.83 12.12 4.17
N GLU A 151 -22.99 11.98 4.80
CA GLU A 151 -23.67 10.70 5.00
C GLU A 151 -24.03 10.01 3.67
N GLU A 152 -24.38 10.78 2.63
CA GLU A 152 -24.72 10.24 1.30
C GLU A 152 -23.49 9.67 0.60
N ASN A 153 -22.37 10.41 0.60
CA ASN A 153 -21.11 9.95 -0.01
C ASN A 153 -20.50 8.79 0.78
N MET A 154 -20.64 8.79 2.10
CA MET A 154 -20.24 7.67 2.95
C MET A 154 -21.05 6.41 2.62
N ASN A 155 -22.38 6.55 2.48
CA ASN A 155 -23.25 5.45 2.08
C ASN A 155 -22.86 4.89 0.72
N SER A 156 -22.63 5.77 -0.25
CA SER A 156 -22.17 5.42 -1.59
C SER A 156 -20.83 4.69 -1.55
N LEU A 157 -19.93 5.11 -0.66
CA LEU A 157 -18.63 4.46 -0.46
C LEU A 157 -18.77 3.05 0.16
N ALA A 158 -19.69 2.85 1.11
CA ALA A 158 -19.93 1.51 1.66
C ALA A 158 -20.45 0.54 0.59
N ASP A 159 -21.38 1.02 -0.25
CA ASP A 159 -21.93 0.23 -1.36
C ASP A 159 -20.86 -0.07 -2.42
N ALA A 160 -20.01 0.91 -2.72
CA ALA A 160 -18.83 0.78 -3.57
C ALA A 160 -17.88 -0.34 -3.08
N LEU A 161 -17.53 -0.32 -1.81
CA LEU A 161 -16.62 -1.31 -1.21
C LEU A 161 -17.24 -2.70 -1.22
N ASN A 162 -18.53 -2.83 -0.91
CA ASN A 162 -19.24 -4.10 -1.04
C ASN A 162 -19.21 -4.64 -2.48
N MET A 163 -19.42 -3.76 -3.48
CA MET A 163 -19.32 -4.16 -4.88
C MET A 163 -17.91 -4.65 -5.23
N ILE A 164 -16.86 -3.97 -4.75
CA ILE A 164 -15.47 -4.40 -4.93
C ILE A 164 -15.23 -5.77 -4.31
N ILE A 165 -15.67 -6.00 -3.07
CA ILE A 165 -15.55 -7.30 -2.37
C ILE A 165 -16.24 -8.39 -3.17
N LYS A 166 -17.49 -8.19 -3.59
CA LYS A 166 -18.28 -9.16 -4.39
C LYS A 166 -17.69 -9.43 -5.77
N MET A 167 -17.05 -8.42 -6.38
CA MET A 167 -16.35 -8.61 -7.63
C MET A 167 -15.10 -9.45 -7.44
N ARG A 168 -14.33 -9.20 -6.37
CA ARG A 168 -13.06 -9.91 -6.13
C ARG A 168 -13.23 -11.31 -5.55
N SER A 169 -14.20 -11.53 -4.66
CA SER A 169 -14.49 -12.85 -4.08
C SER A 169 -14.85 -13.90 -5.13
N ARG A 170 -15.34 -13.48 -6.30
CA ARG A 170 -15.61 -14.37 -7.44
C ARG A 170 -14.35 -14.87 -8.18
N TYR A 171 -13.26 -14.12 -8.13
CA TYR A 171 -12.04 -14.43 -8.91
C TYR A 171 -10.82 -14.75 -8.03
N GLN A 172 -10.81 -14.30 -6.78
CA GLN A 172 -9.75 -14.52 -5.80
C GLN A 172 -10.34 -15.13 -4.54
N LYS A 173 -9.87 -16.33 -4.14
CA LYS A 173 -10.36 -17.03 -2.95
C LYS A 173 -9.99 -16.35 -1.62
N ASN A 174 -8.97 -15.47 -1.62
CA ASN A 174 -8.38 -14.90 -0.41
C ASN A 174 -8.29 -13.36 -0.47
N PHE A 175 -9.38 -12.67 -0.83
CA PHE A 175 -9.43 -11.21 -0.71
C PHE A 175 -9.85 -10.79 0.70
N GLN A 176 -9.02 -10.00 1.37
CA GLN A 176 -9.23 -9.46 2.71
C GLN A 176 -9.30 -7.93 2.64
N LEU A 177 -10.33 -7.35 3.25
CA LEU A 177 -10.49 -5.90 3.36
C LEU A 177 -10.35 -5.49 4.84
N ILE A 178 -9.38 -4.64 5.14
CA ILE A 178 -9.21 -4.06 6.47
C ILE A 178 -9.69 -2.62 6.41
N VAL A 179 -10.63 -2.25 7.27
CA VAL A 179 -11.16 -0.88 7.33
C VAL A 179 -10.99 -0.33 8.72
N ILE A 180 -10.32 0.81 8.82
CA ILE A 180 -10.15 1.56 10.07
C ILE A 180 -11.04 2.80 9.97
N SER A 181 -11.91 3.02 10.93
CA SER A 181 -12.83 4.16 10.92
C SER A 181 -13.23 4.53 12.34
N HIS A 182 -13.53 5.80 12.59
CA HIS A 182 -14.26 6.27 13.78
C HIS A 182 -15.75 6.49 13.53
N ASP A 183 -16.20 6.26 12.31
CA ASP A 183 -17.60 6.40 11.92
C ASP A 183 -18.37 5.09 12.12
N GLU A 184 -19.14 5.02 13.21
CA GLU A 184 -19.93 3.84 13.58
C GLU A 184 -21.00 3.51 12.53
N LYS A 185 -21.65 4.52 11.93
CA LYS A 185 -22.71 4.29 10.92
C LYS A 185 -22.12 3.62 9.68
N PHE A 186 -20.96 4.09 9.23
CA PHE A 186 -20.23 3.49 8.12
C PHE A 186 -19.87 2.03 8.40
N LEU A 187 -19.30 1.75 9.58
CA LEU A 187 -18.89 0.40 9.98
C LEU A 187 -20.09 -0.56 10.07
N VAL A 188 -21.20 -0.10 10.66
CA VAL A 188 -22.44 -0.86 10.75
C VAL A 188 -22.97 -1.22 9.37
N LYS A 189 -23.06 -0.24 8.46
CA LYS A 189 -23.51 -0.48 7.08
C LYS A 189 -22.58 -1.48 6.37
N LEU A 190 -21.26 -1.29 6.44
CA LEU A 190 -20.31 -2.16 5.77
C LEU A 190 -20.37 -3.60 6.29
N ALA A 191 -20.51 -3.79 7.60
CA ALA A 191 -20.65 -5.11 8.21
C ALA A 191 -21.97 -5.79 7.83
N GLN A 192 -23.09 -5.06 7.81
CA GLN A 192 -24.38 -5.57 7.33
C GLN A 192 -24.32 -6.04 5.87
N LEU A 193 -23.66 -5.26 5.01
CA LEU A 193 -23.52 -5.58 3.59
C LEU A 193 -22.69 -6.84 3.31
N ASN A 194 -21.82 -7.24 4.25
CA ASN A 194 -20.90 -8.36 4.13
C ASN A 194 -21.21 -9.52 5.10
N ASN A 195 -22.33 -9.48 5.83
CA ASN A 195 -22.70 -10.47 6.85
C ASN A 195 -21.59 -10.70 7.91
N SER A 196 -20.87 -9.64 8.30
CA SER A 196 -19.83 -9.76 9.33
C SER A 196 -20.44 -9.95 10.72
N VAL A 197 -19.78 -10.78 11.54
CA VAL A 197 -20.19 -11.12 12.91
C VAL A 197 -19.88 -9.99 13.90
N GLY A 198 -18.83 -9.19 13.64
CA GLY A 198 -18.36 -8.17 14.57
C GLY A 198 -17.22 -7.31 14.04
N TYR A 199 -16.62 -6.52 14.92
CA TYR A 199 -15.46 -5.67 14.65
C TYR A 199 -14.50 -5.61 15.84
N HIS A 200 -13.27 -5.15 15.62
CA HIS A 200 -12.32 -4.88 16.71
C HIS A 200 -12.35 -3.40 17.10
N GLU A 201 -12.63 -3.14 18.36
CA GLU A 201 -12.58 -1.81 18.96
C GLU A 201 -11.19 -1.59 19.57
N LEU A 202 -10.50 -0.54 19.13
CA LEU A 202 -9.25 -0.08 19.74
C LEU A 202 -9.58 1.02 20.74
N TYR A 203 -9.22 0.80 22.00
CA TYR A 203 -9.49 1.73 23.11
C TYR A 203 -8.22 1.96 23.94
N ARG A 204 -8.26 2.99 24.79
CA ARG A 204 -7.18 3.31 25.71
C ARG A 204 -7.59 2.90 27.13
N LYS A 205 -6.79 2.07 27.78
CA LYS A 205 -6.96 1.69 29.19
C LYS A 205 -6.63 2.88 30.10
N GLU A 206 -7.07 2.81 31.36
CA GLU A 206 -6.79 3.84 32.37
C GLU A 206 -5.29 4.08 32.58
N ASN A 207 -4.47 3.04 32.43
CA ASN A 207 -3.00 3.11 32.47
C ASN A 207 -2.38 3.80 31.24
N GLY A 208 -3.19 4.27 30.29
CA GLY A 208 -2.75 4.97 29.09
C GLY A 208 -2.27 4.08 27.95
N LEU A 209 -2.30 2.76 28.10
CA LEU A 209 -1.93 1.79 27.05
C LEU A 209 -3.12 1.52 26.11
N SER A 210 -2.81 1.29 24.83
CA SER A 210 -3.81 0.86 23.85
C SER A 210 -4.18 -0.61 24.08
N SER A 211 -5.45 -0.96 23.90
CA SER A 211 -5.94 -2.33 23.97
C SER A 211 -7.04 -2.55 22.95
N ILE A 212 -7.23 -3.80 22.56
CA ILE A 212 -8.18 -4.20 21.53
C ILE A 212 -9.20 -5.12 22.19
N ARG A 213 -10.48 -4.96 21.86
CA ARG A 213 -11.54 -5.91 22.20
C ARG A 213 -12.40 -6.21 20.99
N PHE A 214 -12.93 -7.42 20.90
CA PHE A 214 -13.90 -7.77 19.86
C PHE A 214 -15.32 -7.34 20.28
N ARG A 215 -16.10 -6.81 19.35
CA ARG A 215 -17.49 -6.40 19.55
C ARG A 215 -18.39 -7.11 18.53
N THR A 216 -19.44 -7.77 19.00
CA THR A 216 -20.43 -8.46 18.14
C THR A 216 -21.48 -7.46 17.63
N MET A 217 -21.87 -7.57 16.36
CA MET A 217 -22.90 -6.70 15.78
C MET A 217 -24.25 -6.91 16.48
N GLY A 218 -24.89 -5.81 16.91
CA GLY A 218 -26.23 -5.84 17.51
C GLY A 218 -26.29 -6.14 19.01
N THR A 219 -25.15 -6.28 19.69
CA THR A 219 -25.11 -6.28 21.16
C THR A 219 -25.10 -4.84 21.68
N ASP A 220 -25.94 -4.56 22.68
CA ASP A 220 -26.07 -3.25 23.32
C ASP A 220 -24.71 -2.78 23.85
N PRO A 221 -24.23 -1.56 23.50
CA PRO A 221 -22.93 -1.04 23.94
C PRO A 221 -22.75 -0.98 25.47
N PHE A 222 -23.82 -1.13 26.25
CA PHE A 222 -23.80 -1.16 27.71
C PHE A 222 -23.63 -2.55 28.34
N HIS A 223 -23.54 -3.63 27.55
CA HIS A 223 -23.18 -4.94 28.09
C HIS A 223 -21.65 -5.07 28.12
N GLU A 224 -21.06 -4.85 29.29
CA GLU A 224 -19.71 -5.31 29.57
C GLU A 224 -19.73 -6.84 29.64
N PRO A 225 -18.91 -7.56 28.84
CA PRO A 225 -18.79 -8.99 28.98
C PRO A 225 -18.24 -9.33 30.38
N ASP A 226 -18.79 -10.39 30.99
CA ASP A 226 -18.39 -10.88 32.31
C ASP A 226 -16.87 -11.17 32.31
N PRO A 227 -16.09 -10.65 33.28
CA PRO A 227 -14.63 -10.86 33.39
C PRO A 227 -14.17 -12.32 33.30
N LYS A 228 -15.08 -13.28 33.44
CA LYS A 228 -14.81 -14.72 33.35
C LYS A 228 -14.64 -15.23 31.91
N GLU A 229 -15.20 -14.55 30.90
CA GLU A 229 -15.02 -14.97 29.49
C GLU A 229 -13.65 -14.54 28.93
N GLU A 230 -13.07 -13.44 29.44
CA GLU A 230 -11.76 -12.94 28.99
C GLU A 230 -10.59 -13.83 29.47
N LEU A 231 -10.79 -14.56 30.59
CA LEU A 231 -9.80 -15.49 31.16
C LEU A 231 -9.71 -16.82 30.38
N LEU A 232 -10.79 -17.27 29.76
CA LEU A 232 -10.83 -18.57 29.07
C LEU A 232 -10.05 -18.57 27.74
N LEU A 233 -9.77 -17.39 27.17
CA LEU A 233 -8.98 -17.24 25.95
C LEU A 233 -7.47 -17.09 26.21
N SER A 234 -7.07 -16.61 27.40
CA SER A 234 -5.66 -16.50 27.78
C SER A 234 -5.02 -17.83 28.17
N ASP A 235 -5.82 -18.80 28.64
CA ASP A 235 -5.32 -20.07 29.18
C ASP A 235 -4.95 -21.11 28.10
N VAL A 236 -5.12 -20.80 26.81
CA VAL A 236 -4.80 -21.72 25.69
C VAL A 236 -3.39 -21.48 25.11
N GLU A 237 -2.74 -20.35 25.41
CA GLU A 237 -1.43 -20.01 24.80
C GLU A 237 -0.20 -20.24 25.71
N GLU A 238 -0.37 -20.57 27.00
CA GLU A 238 0.74 -20.86 27.91
C GLU A 238 0.82 -22.34 28.29
N ASP A 239 1.13 -23.21 27.33
CA ASP A 239 1.69 -24.52 27.67
C ASP A 239 2.74 -24.95 26.63
N GLY A 240 3.99 -24.54 26.88
CA GLY A 240 5.09 -24.95 26.01
C GLY A 240 6.36 -24.10 26.09
N ARG A 241 6.92 -23.91 27.29
CA ARG A 241 8.39 -23.74 27.51
C ARG A 241 8.71 -23.69 29.02
N ASN A 242 9.05 -24.85 29.54
CA ASN A 242 9.86 -24.97 30.75
C ASN A 242 11.25 -24.37 30.47
N ASP A 243 11.71 -23.42 31.28
CA ASP A 243 13.08 -23.47 31.76
C ASP A 243 13.28 -22.75 33.09
N ASN A 244 13.99 -23.45 33.98
CA ASN A 244 14.31 -23.08 35.34
C ASN A 244 15.32 -21.94 35.41
N SER A 245 15.04 -20.86 36.15
CA SER A 245 16.10 -20.13 36.90
C SER A 245 15.53 -19.29 38.04
N GLN A 246 15.67 -19.87 39.24
CA GLN A 246 15.91 -19.29 40.56
C GLN A 246 15.85 -17.75 40.77
N GLN A 247 14.94 -17.38 41.69
CA GLN A 247 15.11 -16.47 42.84
C GLN A 247 16.25 -15.43 42.80
N ILE A 248 15.89 -14.13 42.89
CA ILE A 248 16.47 -13.20 43.87
C ILE A 248 15.37 -12.24 44.38
N GLN A 249 15.13 -12.28 45.69
CA GLN A 249 14.35 -11.31 46.45
C GLN A 249 15.16 -10.05 46.72
N SER A 250 14.54 -8.86 46.66
CA SER A 250 14.91 -7.76 47.55
C SER A 250 13.78 -6.73 47.73
N LYS A 251 13.36 -6.61 48.99
CA LYS A 251 12.43 -5.63 49.56
C LYS A 251 13.05 -4.23 49.68
N LYS A 252 12.22 -3.18 49.50
CA LYS A 252 12.23 -1.91 50.28
C LYS A 252 10.92 -1.13 49.99
N ARG A 253 9.93 -1.16 50.89
CA ARG A 253 9.59 -0.15 51.94
C ARG A 253 9.30 1.26 51.35
N THR A 254 8.04 1.65 51.11
CA THR A 254 6.96 2.21 51.99
C THR A 254 7.03 3.72 52.28
N HIS A 255 5.83 4.35 52.26
CA HIS A 255 5.39 5.67 52.78
C HIS A 255 5.49 6.89 51.83
N ASP A 256 4.57 7.85 51.76
CA ASP A 256 3.24 8.09 52.37
C ASP A 256 2.60 9.36 51.73
N ASN A 257 1.27 9.44 51.76
CA ASN A 257 0.35 10.60 51.81
C ASN A 257 0.30 11.75 50.75
N GLY A 258 -0.86 11.84 50.05
CA GLY A 258 -1.96 12.74 50.46
C GLY A 258 -2.30 14.01 49.63
N LYS A 259 -3.57 14.04 49.12
CA LYS A 259 -4.47 15.20 48.79
C LYS A 259 -4.11 16.13 47.60
N LYS A 260 -5.00 16.75 46.82
CA LYS A 260 -6.47 16.81 46.56
C LYS A 260 -6.70 17.77 45.36
N ASP A 261 -7.79 17.58 44.59
CA ASP A 261 -8.73 18.55 43.92
C ASP A 261 -8.11 19.73 43.10
N ASP A 262 -8.49 20.18 41.88
CA ASP A 262 -9.69 20.14 41.03
C ASP A 262 -9.39 20.63 39.58
N ASP A 263 -10.36 20.44 38.67
CA ASP A 263 -10.68 21.20 37.44
C ASP A 263 -10.03 20.92 36.04
N ASN A 264 -10.60 19.90 35.39
CA ASN A 264 -11.47 20.02 34.20
C ASN A 264 -11.09 20.94 33.01
N HIS A 265 -10.55 20.33 31.94
CA HIS A 265 -10.92 20.72 30.56
C HIS A 265 -11.03 19.48 29.65
N ASN A 266 -12.28 19.02 29.54
CA ASN A 266 -12.73 17.90 28.74
C ASN A 266 -12.64 18.22 27.22
N ARG A 267 -11.71 17.61 26.51
CA ARG A 267 -11.78 17.45 25.04
C ARG A 267 -11.94 15.95 24.76
N PRO A 268 -12.94 15.52 23.99
CA PRO A 268 -13.14 14.10 23.75
C PRO A 268 -11.96 13.53 22.95
N ALA A 269 -11.34 12.49 23.50
CA ALA A 269 -10.26 11.76 22.85
C ALA A 269 -10.81 11.03 21.61
N LYS A 270 -10.14 11.22 20.47
CA LYS A 270 -10.47 10.59 19.20
C LYS A 270 -10.28 9.07 19.32
N LYS A 271 -11.38 8.31 19.29
CA LYS A 271 -11.38 6.85 19.19
C LYS A 271 -11.15 6.43 17.73
N ARG A 272 -10.42 5.34 17.51
CA ARG A 272 -10.16 4.72 16.20
C ARG A 272 -10.61 3.28 16.31
N PHE A 273 -11.26 2.72 15.29
CA PHE A 273 -11.72 1.32 15.30
C PHE A 273 -11.10 0.59 14.11
N VAL A 274 -10.83 -0.70 14.24
CA VAL A 274 -10.21 -1.53 13.20
C VAL A 274 -11.13 -2.71 12.90
N CYS A 275 -11.63 -2.83 11.68
CA CYS A 275 -12.43 -3.96 11.23
C CYS A 275 -11.58 -4.87 10.35
N ASN A 276 -11.58 -6.17 10.66
CA ASN A 276 -11.07 -7.23 9.79
C ASN A 276 -12.25 -7.84 9.03
N PHE A 277 -12.20 -7.83 7.70
CA PHE A 277 -13.11 -8.54 6.81
C PHE A 277 -12.34 -9.53 5.95
#